data_AF-A0AAV6U795-F1
#
_entry.id   AF-A0AAV6U795-F1
#
_cell.length_a   1.000
_cell.length_b   1.000
_cell.length_c   1.000
_cell.angle_alpha   90.00
_cell.angle_beta   90.00
_cell.angle_gamma   90.00
#
_symmetry.space_group_name_H-M   'P 1'
#
loop_
_entity.id
_entity.type
_entity.pdbx_description
1 polymer ?
#
loop_
_entity_poly.entity_id
_entity_poly.type
_entity_poly.pdbx_seq_one_letter_code
_entity_poly.pdbx_strand_id
1 'polypeptide(L)'
;MNEDQIAQMKNLIWKYMKCFSNVPGKTELVMHDIELSEEQSILSKPYRTSPRQNAILKTEIQKMLDLKIIEIGFSDCTSPMILVEAVVRIRGLALTIGT
;
A
#
# COMPACT_ATOMS: atom_id res chain seq x y z
N MET A 1 11.78 17.01 -28.55
CA MET A 1 12.10 17.66 -27.25
C MET A 1 13.48 18.26 -27.38
N ASN A 2 13.65 19.54 -27.07
CA ASN A 2 14.96 20.21 -27.13
C ASN A 2 15.81 19.84 -25.89
N GLU A 3 17.13 19.96 -25.98
CA GLU A 3 18.07 19.63 -24.88
C GLU A 3 17.80 20.45 -23.62
N ASP A 4 17.48 21.74 -23.77
CA ASP A 4 17.13 22.62 -22.67
C ASP A 4 15.88 22.15 -21.92
N GLN A 5 14.88 21.67 -22.65
CA GLN A 5 13.63 21.16 -22.06
C GLN A 5 13.89 19.88 -21.26
N ILE A 6 14.78 19.02 -21.75
CA ILE A 6 15.19 17.79 -21.04
C ILE A 6 15.94 18.16 -19.75
N ALA A 7 16.84 19.14 -19.80
CA ALA A 7 17.58 19.62 -18.63
C ALA A 7 16.64 20.21 -17.55
N GLN A 8 15.70 21.07 -17.96
CA GLN A 8 14.69 21.63 -17.07
C GLN A 8 13.83 20.54 -16.41
N MET A 9 13.41 19.54 -17.18
CA MET A 9 12.61 18.43 -16.67
C MET A 9 13.40 17.60 -15.64
N LYS A 10 14.66 17.26 -15.92
CA LYS A 10 15.53 16.55 -14.97
C LYS A 10 15.67 17.32 -13.66
N ASN A 11 15.86 18.64 -13.72
CA ASN A 11 15.97 19.48 -12.53
C ASN A 11 14.67 19.49 -11.70
N LEU A 12 13.50 19.52 -12.34
CA LEU A 12 12.21 19.45 -11.64
C LEU A 12 12.01 18.10 -10.94
N ILE A 13 12.27 17.00 -11.65
CA ILE A 13 12.17 15.66 -11.07
C ILE A 13 13.11 15.55 -9.88
N TRP A 14 14.36 16.01 -10.03
CA TRP A 14 15.35 16.00 -8.95
C TRP A 14 14.89 16.83 -7.73
N LYS A 15 14.42 18.07 -7.96
CA LYS A 15 13.94 18.98 -6.91
C LYS A 15 12.77 18.40 -6.13
N TYR A 16 11.87 17.69 -6.80
CA TYR A 16 10.65 17.12 -6.20
C TYR A 16 10.69 15.59 -6.12
N MET A 17 11.87 14.97 -6.04
CA MET A 17 12.01 13.50 -6.01
C MET A 17 11.12 12.84 -4.97
N LYS A 18 10.96 13.48 -3.80
CA LYS A 18 10.09 12.98 -2.72
C LYS A 18 8.63 12.85 -3.13
N CYS A 19 8.12 13.72 -4.00
CA CYS A 19 6.74 13.66 -4.51
C CYS A 19 6.50 12.47 -5.44
N PHE A 20 7.57 11.88 -6.00
CA PHE A 20 7.52 10.72 -6.90
C PHE A 20 7.95 9.42 -6.19
N SER A 21 8.12 9.45 -4.87
CA SER A 21 8.46 8.28 -4.09
C SER A 21 7.29 7.30 -4.05
N ASN A 22 7.57 6.02 -4.30
CA ASN A 22 6.61 4.93 -4.06
C ASN A 22 6.55 4.53 -2.56
N VAL A 23 7.41 5.09 -1.73
CA VAL A 23 7.37 4.94 -0.27
C VAL A 23 6.44 6.02 0.30
N PRO A 24 5.38 5.64 1.05
CA PRO A 24 4.49 6.60 1.69
C PRO A 24 5.21 7.55 2.64
N GLY A 25 4.74 8.80 2.69
CA GLY A 25 5.19 9.77 3.69
C GLY A 25 4.40 9.66 5.00
N LYS A 26 4.94 10.25 6.07
CA LYS A 26 4.26 10.46 7.35
C LYS A 26 4.31 11.95 7.69
N THR A 27 3.24 12.49 8.28
CA THR A 27 3.18 13.85 8.81
C THR A 27 2.75 13.82 10.26
N GLU A 28 3.25 14.76 11.05
CA GLU A 28 2.87 14.95 12.46
C GLU A 28 2.06 16.26 12.65
N LEU A 29 1.69 16.92 11.54
CA LEU A 29 0.94 18.18 11.58
C LEU A 29 -0.48 18.02 12.14
N VAL A 30 -1.11 16.87 11.91
CA VAL A 30 -2.47 16.55 12.34
C VAL A 30 -2.56 15.07 12.68
N MET A 31 -3.29 14.74 13.74
CA MET A 31 -3.72 13.38 14.07
C MET A 31 -5.25 13.32 14.01
N HIS A 32 -5.78 12.23 13.48
CA HIS A 32 -7.22 12.01 13.47
C HIS A 32 -7.66 11.43 14.81
N ASP A 33 -8.60 12.11 15.46
CA ASP A 33 -9.39 11.55 16.55
C ASP A 33 -10.71 11.01 15.97
N ILE A 34 -11.07 9.78 16.34
CA ILE A 34 -12.26 9.11 15.82
C ILE A 34 -13.26 8.99 16.97
N GLU A 35 -14.30 9.82 16.93
CA GLU A 35 -15.39 9.78 17.90
C GLU A 35 -16.28 8.55 17.65
N LEU A 36 -16.51 7.76 18.70
CA LEU A 36 -17.39 6.60 18.66
C LEU A 36 -18.84 7.02 18.93
N SER A 37 -19.79 6.48 18.16
CA SER A 37 -21.22 6.64 18.45
C SER A 37 -21.70 5.72 19.58
N GLU A 38 -21.05 4.57 19.74
CA GLU A 38 -21.34 3.56 20.76
C GLU A 38 -20.02 3.04 21.36
N GLU A 39 -19.99 2.81 22.68
CA GLU A 39 -18.79 2.32 23.38
C GLU A 39 -18.59 0.80 23.27
N GLN A 40 -19.56 0.09 22.68
CA GLN A 40 -19.49 -1.36 22.58
C GLN A 40 -18.43 -1.81 21.56
N SER A 41 -17.45 -2.59 22.02
CA SER A 41 -16.42 -3.14 21.14
C SER A 41 -16.95 -4.31 20.29
N ILE A 42 -16.47 -4.39 19.05
CA ILE A 42 -16.87 -5.44 18.09
C ILE A 42 -15.71 -6.41 17.89
N LEU A 43 -15.96 -7.69 18.18
CA LEU A 43 -15.00 -8.77 17.98
C LEU A 43 -15.43 -9.70 16.86
N SER A 44 -14.81 -9.56 15.69
CA SER A 44 -15.10 -10.40 14.53
C SER A 44 -14.02 -11.45 14.33
N LYS A 45 -14.44 -12.72 14.20
CA LYS A 45 -13.52 -13.84 13.98
C LYS A 45 -12.78 -13.70 12.64
N PRO A 46 -11.46 -13.91 12.58
CA PRO A 46 -10.72 -13.96 11.32
C PRO A 46 -11.24 -15.07 10.40
N TYR A 47 -11.23 -14.82 9.09
CA TYR A 47 -11.56 -15.84 8.11
C TYR A 47 -10.46 -16.91 8.02
N ARG A 48 -10.86 -18.13 7.68
CA ARG A 48 -9.91 -19.21 7.38
C ARG A 48 -9.18 -18.91 6.08
N THR A 49 -7.87 -19.07 6.10
CA THR A 49 -6.98 -18.85 4.95
C THR A 49 -6.23 -20.13 4.62
N SER A 50 -6.04 -20.39 3.33
CA SER A 50 -5.21 -21.51 2.87
C SER A 50 -3.71 -21.22 3.11
N PRO A 51 -2.83 -22.25 3.11
CA PRO A 51 -1.39 -22.05 3.24
C PRO A 51 -0.80 -21.07 2.21
N ARG A 52 -1.27 -21.11 0.96
CA ARG A 52 -0.86 -20.15 -0.10
C ARG A 52 -1.26 -18.72 0.28
N GLN A 53 -2.50 -18.52 0.70
CA GLN A 53 -2.98 -17.18 1.08
C GLN A 53 -2.21 -16.65 2.29
N ASN A 54 -1.89 -17.51 3.27
CA ASN A 54 -1.08 -17.12 4.42
C ASN A 54 0.34 -16.67 4.03
N ALA A 55 0.96 -17.30 3.03
CA ALA A 55 2.26 -16.86 2.54
C ALA A 55 2.21 -15.45 1.92
N ILE A 56 1.17 -15.19 1.10
CA ILE A 56 0.94 -13.87 0.50
C ILE A 56 0.71 -12.81 1.59
N LEU A 57 -0.19 -13.10 2.53
CA LEU A 57 -0.52 -12.19 3.63
C LEU A 57 0.68 -11.85 4.49
N LYS A 58 1.50 -12.84 4.87
CA LYS A 58 2.73 -12.61 5.65
C LYS A 58 3.69 -11.66 4.93
N THR A 59 3.82 -11.81 3.61
CA THR A 59 4.72 -10.99 2.80
C THR A 59 4.23 -9.54 2.76
N GLU A 60 2.94 -9.32 2.52
CA GLU A 60 2.39 -7.97 2.44
C GLU A 60 2.34 -7.28 3.81
N ILE A 61 2.00 -8.01 4.89
CA ILE A 61 2.04 -7.49 6.26
C ILE A 61 3.46 -7.06 6.63
N GLN A 62 4.48 -7.88 6.33
CA GLN A 62 5.87 -7.51 6.60
C GLN A 62 6.29 -6.25 5.84
N LYS A 63 5.92 -6.15 4.57
CA LYS A 63 6.15 -4.94 3.77
C LYS A 63 5.47 -3.71 4.36
N MET A 64 4.23 -3.82 4.85
CA MET A 64 3.53 -2.71 5.51
C MET A 64 4.20 -2.30 6.84
N LEU A 65 4.73 -3.26 7.60
CA LEU A 65 5.52 -3.01 8.81
C LEU A 65 6.83 -2.28 8.47
N ASP A 66 7.56 -2.74 7.44
CA ASP A 66 8.82 -2.14 6.99
C ASP A 66 8.60 -0.69 6.52
N LEU A 67 7.46 -0.43 5.85
CA LEU A 67 7.03 0.90 5.42
C LEU A 67 6.44 1.76 6.56
N LYS A 68 6.31 1.21 7.77
CA LYS A 68 5.73 1.88 8.96
C LYS A 68 4.30 2.40 8.72
N ILE A 69 3.53 1.68 7.91
CA ILE A 69 2.11 1.98 7.65
C ILE A 69 1.23 1.36 8.73
N ILE A 70 1.65 0.22 9.30
CA ILE A 70 0.97 -0.49 10.39
C ILE A 70 1.94 -0.75 11.54
N GLU A 71 1.39 -1.05 12.70
CA GLU A 71 2.14 -1.44 13.90
C GLU A 71 1.47 -2.62 14.61
N ILE A 72 2.22 -3.31 15.47
CA ILE A 72 1.68 -4.37 16.31
C ILE A 72 1.06 -3.71 17.54
N GLY A 73 -0.20 -4.04 17.82
CA GLY A 73 -0.93 -3.52 18.98
C GLY A 73 -1.99 -4.48 19.45
N PHE A 74 -2.61 -4.13 20.57
CA PHE A 74 -3.75 -4.83 21.15
C PHE A 74 -4.94 -3.88 21.17
N SER A 75 -6.07 -4.32 20.62
CA SER A 75 -7.30 -3.54 20.54
C SER A 75 -8.49 -4.36 21.02
N ASP A 76 -9.45 -3.69 21.65
CA ASP A 76 -10.71 -4.30 22.08
C ASP A 76 -11.66 -4.60 20.90
N CYS A 77 -11.33 -4.05 19.73
CA CYS A 77 -12.03 -4.26 18.48
C CYS A 77 -11.20 -5.12 17.52
N THR A 78 -11.85 -6.04 16.80
CA THR A 78 -11.22 -6.84 15.73
C THR A 78 -12.14 -6.96 14.52
N SER A 79 -11.58 -6.76 13.33
CA SER A 79 -12.26 -6.91 12.04
C SER A 79 -11.52 -7.97 11.20
N PRO A 80 -12.23 -8.83 10.45
CA PRO A 80 -11.56 -9.86 9.66
C PRO A 80 -10.86 -9.23 8.45
N MET A 81 -9.72 -9.81 8.07
CA MET A 81 -9.00 -9.44 6.85
C MET A 81 -9.40 -10.35 5.69
N ILE A 82 -9.53 -9.78 4.50
CA ILE A 82 -9.84 -10.51 3.27
C ILE A 82 -8.70 -10.29 2.28
N LEU A 83 -8.20 -11.38 1.67
CA LEU A 83 -7.25 -11.31 0.57
C LEU A 83 -8.00 -11.23 -0.76
N VAL A 84 -7.72 -10.20 -1.56
CA VAL A 84 -8.23 -10.04 -2.92
C VAL A 84 -7.05 -9.98 -3.89
N GLU A 85 -7.00 -10.92 -4.83
CA GLU A 85 -5.96 -10.91 -5.88
C GLU A 85 -6.47 -10.09 -7.08
N ALA A 86 -5.88 -8.91 -7.30
CA ALA A 86 -6.23 -8.05 -8.43
C ALA A 86 -5.53 -8.53 -9.72
N VAL A 87 -6.30 -8.77 -10.78
CA VAL A 87 -5.74 -9.06 -12.12
C VAL A 87 -5.42 -7.74 -12.81
N VAL A 88 -4.14 -7.40 -12.91
CA VAL A 88 -3.70 -6.25 -13.70
C VAL A 88 -3.73 -6.62 -15.19
N ARG A 89 -4.80 -6.21 -15.90
CA ARG A 89 -4.87 -6.37 -17.36
C ARG A 89 -4.07 -5.24 -18.03
N ILE A 90 -2.80 -5.49 -18.32
CA ILE A 90 -2.00 -4.61 -19.17
C ILE A 90 -2.50 -4.79 -20.61
N ARG A 91 -3.33 -3.86 -21.10
CA ARG A 91 -3.65 -3.77 -22.53
C ARG A 91 -2.40 -3.25 -23.25
N GLY A 92 -1.74 -4.09 -24.07
CA GLY A 92 -0.75 -3.61 -25.05
C GLY A 92 0.55 -4.39 -25.24
N LEU A 93 0.86 -5.43 -24.46
CA LEU A 93 2.01 -6.29 -24.74
C LEU A 93 1.58 -7.51 -25.57
N ALA A 94 1.33 -7.28 -26.86
CA ALA A 94 1.44 -8.33 -27.86
C ALA A 94 2.93 -8.57 -28.10
N LEU A 95 3.55 -9.46 -27.32
CA LEU A 95 4.85 -10.01 -27.68
C LEU A 95 4.60 -11.13 -28.70
N THR A 96 4.57 -10.75 -29.97
CA THR A 96 4.75 -11.69 -31.07
C THR A 96 6.23 -12.02 -31.13
N ILE A 97 6.57 -13.24 -30.75
CA ILE A 97 7.79 -13.96 -31.14
C ILE A 97 7.26 -15.39 -31.33
N GLY A 98 7.00 -15.86 -32.54
CA GLY A 98 7.93 -15.87 -33.66
C GLY A 98 8.73 -17.17 -33.52
N THR A 99 8.32 -18.16 -34.31
CA THR A 99 8.87 -19.52 -34.51
C THR A 99 10.24 -19.84 -33.91
#